data_AF-A0A953QI45-F1
#
_entry.id   AF-A0A953QI45-F1
#
_cell.length_a   1.000
_cell.length_b   1.000
_cell.length_c   1.000
_cell.angle_alpha   90.00
_cell.angle_beta   90.00
_cell.angle_gamma   90.00
#
_symmetry.space_group_name_H-M   'P 1'
#
loop_
_entity.id
_entity.type
_entity.pdbx_description
1 polymer ?
#
loop_
_entity_poly.entity_id
_entity_poly.type
_entity_poly.pdbx_seq_one_letter_code
_entity_poly.pdbx_strand_id
1 'polypeptide(L)'
;MFLVVALDAFRRPPVAWSDPKSGAGGFPFLAESQVPLFWDPNTDSGRDNLNIRNIAGAHFYAFRLRPGEDSSCLNLYEPRTPRVLGASKAFLDLKRFSFTEGSWSLLDAAPTDGAIPAAADANSITYVLHKKIGDVIDVNGAKLRLVASLDDSIFQSELIISDANFVRAFSAEQGFRYFLIDGPPTLEAQLEDGLSDYGFDVTSTPDRLAAYHRVENTYLATFQALGGLGLLLGTLGLGAVLLRNVMERRKELALLRAVGYRPEHLRTLVIAENAFLLIFGTAIGAICAFIAIAPAFLERGGHLPNPSLALLLIAVPIAGMIASLAAVRSVARAPLLETLRAE
;
A
#
# COMPACT_ATOMS: atom_id res chain seq x y z
N MET A 1 12.64 10.99 12.61
CA MET A 1 12.12 9.69 13.07
C MET A 1 10.63 9.59 12.78
N PHE A 2 9.79 10.45 13.37
CA PHE A 2 8.33 10.49 13.13
C PHE A 2 7.91 10.29 11.67
N LEU A 3 8.43 11.12 10.75
CA LEU A 3 8.01 11.09 9.35
C LEU A 3 8.36 9.75 8.65
N VAL A 4 9.51 9.17 8.96
CA VAL A 4 9.92 7.88 8.38
C VAL A 4 9.09 6.73 8.95
N VAL A 5 8.78 6.79 10.26
CA VAL A 5 7.95 5.82 10.96
C VAL A 5 6.52 5.83 10.44
N ALA A 6 5.96 7.03 10.22
CA ALA A 6 4.64 7.18 9.62
C ALA A 6 4.60 6.57 8.23
N LEU A 7 5.54 6.92 7.35
CA LEU A 7 5.56 6.43 5.97
C LEU A 7 5.73 4.91 5.84
N ASP A 8 6.54 4.29 6.70
CA ASP A 8 6.70 2.83 6.69
C ASP A 8 5.43 2.11 7.16
N ALA A 9 4.67 2.71 8.10
CA ALA A 9 3.36 2.20 8.50
C ALA A 9 2.29 2.35 7.40
N PHE A 10 2.50 3.26 6.44
CA PHE A 10 1.58 3.45 5.31
C PHE A 10 1.88 2.52 4.11
N ARG A 11 3.04 1.86 4.06
CA ARG A 11 3.38 0.91 2.98
C ARG A 11 2.48 -0.32 3.01
N ARG A 12 2.02 -0.73 1.82
CA ARG A 12 1.26 -1.98 1.64
C ARG A 12 2.21 -3.19 1.66
N PRO A 13 1.86 -4.28 2.38
CA PRO A 13 2.66 -5.51 2.39
C PRO A 13 2.63 -6.22 1.02
N PRO A 14 3.53 -7.20 0.77
CA PRO A 14 3.46 -8.05 -0.41
C PRO A 14 2.11 -8.76 -0.48
N VAL A 15 1.51 -8.79 -1.67
CA VAL A 15 0.16 -9.30 -1.90
C VAL A 15 0.09 -10.80 -1.56
N ALA A 16 -0.70 -11.15 -0.53
CA ALA A 16 -1.07 -12.53 -0.23
C ALA A 16 -2.16 -13.01 -1.21
N TRP A 17 -1.77 -13.19 -2.48
CA TRP A 17 -2.69 -13.42 -3.60
C TRP A 17 -3.52 -14.70 -3.50
N SER A 18 -3.05 -15.70 -2.76
CA SER A 18 -3.75 -16.97 -2.57
C SER A 18 -4.83 -16.92 -1.47
N ASP A 19 -4.89 -15.84 -0.69
CA ASP A 19 -5.94 -15.66 0.33
C ASP A 19 -7.26 -15.26 -0.35
N PRO A 20 -8.36 -16.03 -0.17
CA PRO A 20 -9.68 -15.69 -0.68
C PRO A 20 -10.22 -14.34 -0.20
N LYS A 21 -9.69 -13.78 0.90
CA LYS A 21 -10.05 -12.46 1.43
C LYS A 21 -9.10 -11.33 1.02
N SER A 22 -8.07 -11.63 0.24
CA SER A 22 -7.18 -10.60 -0.30
C SER A 22 -7.87 -9.75 -1.38
N GLY A 23 -7.21 -8.67 -1.76
CA GLY A 23 -7.53 -7.84 -2.92
C GLY A 23 -7.59 -8.57 -4.26
N ALA A 24 -6.92 -9.74 -4.37
CA ALA A 24 -6.99 -10.61 -5.54
C ALA A 24 -8.09 -11.69 -5.42
N GLY A 25 -8.73 -11.81 -4.25
CA GLY A 25 -9.78 -12.78 -4.00
C GLY A 25 -9.33 -14.23 -4.17
N GLY A 26 -8.05 -14.54 -3.95
CA GLY A 26 -7.52 -15.90 -4.08
C GLY A 26 -7.34 -16.38 -5.53
N PHE A 27 -7.66 -15.55 -6.53
CA PHE A 27 -7.55 -15.92 -7.93
C PHE A 27 -6.11 -15.70 -8.42
N PRO A 28 -5.43 -16.70 -9.00
CA PRO A 28 -4.09 -16.50 -9.54
C PRO A 28 -4.08 -15.64 -10.81
N PHE A 29 -5.14 -15.73 -11.63
CA PHE A 29 -5.19 -15.06 -12.93
C PHE A 29 -6.47 -14.27 -13.14
N LEU A 30 -6.31 -13.19 -13.88
CA LEU A 30 -7.34 -12.39 -14.50
C LEU A 30 -7.08 -12.40 -15.99
N ALA A 31 -8.13 -12.46 -16.80
CA ALA A 31 -7.98 -12.37 -18.24
C ALA A 31 -9.06 -11.50 -18.86
N GLU A 32 -8.69 -10.78 -19.92
CA GLU A 32 -9.61 -10.00 -20.74
C GLU A 32 -9.58 -10.49 -22.18
N SER A 33 -10.73 -10.45 -22.85
CA SER A 33 -10.83 -10.81 -24.26
C SER A 33 -11.30 -9.62 -25.09
N GLN A 34 -10.62 -9.42 -26.23
CA GLN A 34 -10.97 -8.37 -27.17
C GLN A 34 -12.34 -8.63 -27.82
N VAL A 35 -12.70 -9.89 -28.04
CA VAL A 35 -13.97 -10.32 -28.67
C VAL A 35 -14.82 -11.10 -27.65
N PRO A 36 -16.16 -10.95 -27.62
CA PRO A 36 -16.99 -11.71 -26.69
C PRO A 36 -16.94 -13.22 -26.92
N LEU A 37 -16.72 -13.97 -25.84
CA LEU A 37 -16.86 -15.43 -25.79
C LEU A 37 -18.31 -15.78 -25.41
N PHE A 38 -18.95 -16.61 -26.23
CA PHE A 38 -20.33 -17.05 -26.00
C PHE A 38 -20.43 -18.44 -25.37
N TRP A 39 -19.36 -19.22 -25.47
CA TRP A 39 -19.29 -20.58 -24.96
C TRP A 39 -18.65 -20.60 -23.56
N ASP A 40 -19.16 -21.47 -22.69
CA ASP A 40 -18.65 -21.60 -21.32
C ASP A 40 -17.39 -22.49 -21.27
N PRO A 41 -16.21 -21.92 -20.98
CA PRO A 41 -14.94 -22.67 -20.94
C PRO A 41 -14.85 -23.66 -19.76
N ASN A 42 -15.83 -23.68 -18.85
CA ASN A 42 -15.90 -24.70 -17.80
C ASN A 42 -16.54 -26.02 -18.26
N THR A 43 -17.23 -26.02 -19.42
CA THR A 43 -17.93 -27.19 -19.94
C THR A 43 -17.15 -27.85 -21.06
N ASP A 44 -17.24 -29.19 -21.21
CA ASP A 44 -16.55 -29.91 -22.30
C ASP A 44 -16.99 -29.40 -23.67
N SER A 45 -18.30 -29.18 -23.86
CA SER A 45 -18.84 -28.62 -25.10
C SER A 45 -18.31 -27.21 -25.37
N GLY A 46 -18.23 -26.35 -24.35
CA GLY A 46 -17.69 -25.01 -24.54
C GLY A 46 -16.20 -25.02 -24.85
N ARG A 47 -15.43 -25.91 -24.20
CA ARG A 47 -14.00 -26.11 -24.51
C ARG A 47 -13.77 -26.59 -25.93
N ASP A 48 -14.59 -27.50 -26.44
CA ASP A 48 -14.52 -27.96 -27.82
C ASP A 48 -14.84 -26.85 -28.82
N ASN A 49 -15.88 -26.04 -28.56
CA ASN A 49 -16.24 -24.92 -29.42
C ASN A 49 -15.22 -23.76 -29.39
N LEU A 50 -14.53 -23.60 -28.26
CA LEU A 50 -13.43 -22.64 -28.10
C LEU A 50 -12.08 -23.21 -28.53
N ASN A 51 -12.00 -24.49 -28.94
CA ASN A 51 -10.78 -25.19 -29.31
C ASN A 51 -9.70 -25.24 -28.20
N ILE A 52 -10.11 -25.28 -26.92
CA ILE A 52 -9.22 -25.28 -25.74
C ILE A 52 -9.24 -26.63 -25.01
N ARG A 53 -8.39 -27.57 -25.45
CA ARG A 53 -8.41 -28.95 -24.91
C ARG A 53 -7.39 -29.22 -23.79
N ASN A 54 -6.34 -28.40 -23.65
CA ASN A 54 -5.20 -28.66 -22.77
C ASN A 54 -5.15 -27.81 -21.49
N ILE A 55 -6.28 -27.29 -21.03
CA ILE A 55 -6.37 -26.41 -19.83
C ILE A 55 -6.91 -27.18 -18.61
N ALA A 56 -6.33 -28.34 -18.33
CA ALA A 56 -6.75 -29.17 -17.19
C ALA A 56 -6.49 -28.44 -15.86
N GLY A 57 -7.49 -28.44 -14.97
CA GLY A 57 -7.40 -27.76 -13.68
C GLY A 57 -7.71 -26.25 -13.71
N ALA A 58 -8.05 -25.69 -14.87
CA ALA A 58 -8.55 -24.32 -14.98
C ALA A 58 -10.06 -24.26 -14.70
N HIS A 59 -10.49 -23.33 -13.85
CA HIS A 59 -11.88 -23.00 -13.61
C HIS A 59 -12.11 -21.49 -13.79
N PHE A 60 -13.05 -21.11 -14.64
CA PHE A 60 -13.28 -19.74 -15.07
C PHE A 60 -14.53 -19.17 -14.40
N TYR A 61 -14.41 -17.93 -13.93
CA TYR A 61 -15.51 -17.12 -13.48
C TYR A 61 -15.64 -15.97 -14.46
N ALA A 62 -16.62 -16.09 -15.35
CA ALA A 62 -16.81 -15.18 -16.47
C ALA A 62 -17.70 -13.99 -16.06
N PHE A 63 -17.38 -12.84 -16.64
CA PHE A 63 -18.08 -11.58 -16.46
C PHE A 63 -18.41 -10.99 -17.83
N ARG A 64 -19.61 -10.41 -17.93
CA ARG A 64 -19.92 -9.51 -19.04
C ARG A 64 -19.19 -8.20 -18.82
N LEU A 65 -18.74 -7.57 -19.88
CA LEU A 65 -18.02 -6.31 -19.82
C LEU A 65 -18.70 -5.31 -20.73
N ARG A 66 -19.12 -4.19 -20.14
CA ARG A 66 -19.38 -2.97 -20.90
C ARG A 66 -18.07 -2.18 -20.96
N PRO A 67 -17.51 -1.96 -22.15
CA PRO A 67 -16.31 -1.15 -22.28
C PRO A 67 -16.58 0.30 -21.82
N GLY A 68 -15.54 0.94 -21.32
CA GLY A 68 -15.62 2.26 -20.72
C GLY A 68 -14.24 2.77 -20.38
N GLU A 69 -14.19 3.95 -19.78
CA GLU A 69 -12.99 4.59 -19.28
C GLU A 69 -12.54 3.95 -17.98
N ASP A 70 -11.23 3.90 -17.77
CA ASP A 70 -10.60 3.32 -16.57
C ASP A 70 -10.92 4.16 -15.33
N SER A 71 -11.44 3.53 -14.27
CA SER A 71 -11.69 4.19 -12.98
C SER A 71 -10.61 3.94 -11.92
N SER A 72 -9.46 3.37 -12.29
CA SER A 72 -8.38 3.08 -11.36
C SER A 72 -7.57 4.32 -10.99
N CYS A 73 -6.77 4.19 -9.94
CA CYS A 73 -5.81 5.23 -9.53
C CYS A 73 -4.71 5.51 -10.58
N LEU A 74 -4.62 4.70 -11.64
CA LEU A 74 -3.69 4.92 -12.75
C LEU A 74 -4.24 5.93 -13.77
N ASN A 75 -5.54 6.21 -13.77
CA ASN A 75 -6.15 7.20 -14.64
C ASN A 75 -6.04 8.60 -14.02
N LEU A 76 -5.44 9.54 -14.77
CA LEU A 76 -5.27 10.93 -14.38
C LEU A 76 -6.54 11.78 -14.54
N TYR A 77 -7.55 11.28 -15.26
CA TYR A 77 -8.78 12.00 -15.56
C TYR A 77 -9.99 11.33 -14.91
N GLU A 78 -10.98 12.12 -14.50
CA GLU A 78 -12.25 11.59 -14.01
C GLU A 78 -13.01 10.89 -15.15
N PRO A 79 -13.30 9.59 -15.04
CA PRO A 79 -14.00 8.86 -16.09
C PRO A 79 -15.47 9.28 -16.12
N ARG A 80 -15.95 9.69 -17.30
CA ARG A 80 -17.36 10.03 -17.53
C ARG A 80 -18.20 8.78 -17.80
N THR A 81 -17.58 7.75 -18.38
CA THR A 81 -18.26 6.49 -18.70
C THR A 81 -17.43 5.31 -18.19
N PRO A 82 -17.46 5.01 -16.88
CA PRO A 82 -16.64 3.93 -16.30
C PRO A 82 -16.97 2.56 -16.90
N ARG A 83 -16.00 1.65 -16.86
CA ARG A 83 -16.20 0.23 -17.21
C ARG A 83 -17.19 -0.41 -16.23
N VAL A 84 -18.05 -1.28 -16.74
CA VAL A 84 -19.01 -2.01 -15.91
C VAL A 84 -18.89 -3.51 -16.15
N LEU A 85 -18.81 -4.30 -15.09
CA LEU A 85 -18.80 -5.75 -15.11
C LEU A 85 -20.13 -6.32 -14.63
N GLY A 86 -20.65 -7.30 -15.38
CA GLY A 86 -21.77 -8.14 -14.96
C GLY A 86 -21.22 -9.41 -14.29
N ALA A 87 -21.27 -9.46 -12.97
CA ALA A 87 -20.79 -10.58 -12.18
C ALA A 87 -21.79 -11.74 -12.17
N SER A 88 -21.31 -12.92 -12.55
CA SER A 88 -22.10 -14.14 -12.51
C SER A 88 -22.49 -14.52 -11.08
N LYS A 89 -23.63 -15.18 -10.92
CA LYS A 89 -24.08 -15.68 -9.61
C LYS A 89 -23.06 -16.64 -8.99
N ALA A 90 -22.45 -17.49 -9.81
CA ALA A 90 -21.40 -18.42 -9.37
C ALA A 90 -20.21 -17.69 -8.72
N PHE A 91 -19.81 -16.54 -9.26
CA PHE A 91 -18.77 -15.70 -8.65
C PHE A 91 -19.24 -15.07 -7.32
N LEU A 92 -20.43 -14.46 -7.30
CA LEU A 92 -20.96 -13.78 -6.12
C LEU A 92 -21.15 -14.76 -4.94
N ASP A 93 -21.55 -16.01 -5.23
CA ASP A 93 -21.75 -17.06 -4.23
C ASP A 93 -20.45 -17.53 -3.56
N LEU A 94 -19.28 -17.31 -4.18
CA LEU A 94 -17.99 -17.65 -3.56
C LEU A 94 -17.66 -16.81 -2.32
N LYS A 95 -18.23 -15.60 -2.20
CA LYS A 95 -17.99 -14.68 -1.09
C LYS A 95 -16.50 -14.39 -0.81
N ARG A 96 -15.68 -14.40 -1.87
CA ARG A 96 -14.28 -13.96 -1.86
C ARG A 96 -14.21 -12.43 -1.82
N PHE A 97 -13.00 -11.89 -1.64
CA PHE A 97 -12.68 -10.48 -1.39
C PHE A 97 -13.12 -9.96 -0.02
N SER A 98 -12.39 -8.97 0.48
CA SER A 98 -12.73 -8.16 1.65
C SER A 98 -13.49 -6.89 1.23
N PHE A 99 -14.31 -6.38 2.15
CA PHE A 99 -15.10 -5.17 1.96
C PHE A 99 -14.77 -4.18 3.06
N THR A 100 -14.60 -2.92 2.69
CA THR A 100 -14.63 -1.81 3.65
C THR A 100 -16.07 -1.58 4.13
N GLU A 101 -17.05 -1.71 3.21
CA GLU A 101 -18.48 -1.55 3.50
C GLU A 101 -19.32 -2.43 2.55
N GLY A 102 -20.41 -3.00 3.05
CA GLY A 102 -21.34 -3.80 2.25
C GLY A 102 -20.90 -5.24 1.99
N SER A 103 -21.53 -5.89 1.01
CA SER A 103 -21.20 -7.26 0.56
C SER A 103 -21.83 -7.57 -0.80
N TRP A 104 -21.38 -8.66 -1.44
CA TRP A 104 -21.90 -9.11 -2.74
C TRP A 104 -23.42 -9.32 -2.79
N SER A 105 -24.06 -9.72 -1.68
CA SER A 105 -25.51 -10.00 -1.66
C SER A 105 -26.37 -8.76 -1.91
N LEU A 106 -25.81 -7.56 -1.75
CA LEU A 106 -26.51 -6.31 -2.04
C LEU A 106 -26.69 -6.06 -3.54
N LEU A 107 -25.91 -6.72 -4.40
CA LEU A 107 -25.95 -6.53 -5.86
C LEU A 107 -27.22 -7.09 -6.52
N ASP A 108 -27.84 -8.08 -5.87
CA ASP A 108 -29.10 -8.69 -6.32
C ASP A 108 -30.34 -7.98 -5.79
N ALA A 109 -30.17 -6.95 -4.95
CA ALA A 109 -31.30 -6.15 -4.48
C ALA A 109 -32.02 -5.48 -5.67
N ALA A 110 -33.33 -5.31 -5.55
CA ALA A 110 -34.16 -4.58 -6.50
C ALA A 110 -34.77 -3.34 -5.80
N PRO A 111 -34.02 -2.23 -5.71
CA PRO A 111 -34.51 -0.98 -5.13
C PRO A 111 -35.76 -0.45 -5.86
N THR A 112 -36.67 0.17 -5.12
CA THR A 112 -37.93 0.72 -5.65
C THR A 112 -37.75 1.96 -6.54
N ASP A 113 -36.60 2.62 -6.45
CA ASP A 113 -36.25 3.80 -7.25
C ASP A 113 -35.68 3.44 -8.64
N GLY A 114 -35.55 2.15 -8.96
CA GLY A 114 -35.01 1.64 -10.22
C GLY A 114 -33.49 1.78 -10.35
N ALA A 115 -32.79 2.23 -9.30
CA ALA A 115 -31.33 2.28 -9.32
C ALA A 115 -30.75 0.86 -9.20
N ILE A 116 -29.74 0.56 -10.01
CA ILE A 116 -29.07 -0.73 -10.04
C ILE A 116 -27.97 -0.73 -8.98
N PRO A 117 -28.00 -1.64 -8.00
CA PRO A 117 -26.92 -1.72 -7.01
C PRO A 117 -25.59 -2.10 -7.66
N ALA A 118 -24.53 -1.41 -7.29
CA ALA A 118 -23.18 -1.59 -7.79
C ALA A 118 -22.15 -1.61 -6.66
N ALA A 119 -21.08 -2.38 -6.85
CA ALA A 119 -19.90 -2.40 -6.02
C ALA A 119 -18.71 -1.84 -6.79
N ALA A 120 -17.75 -1.25 -6.10
CA ALA A 120 -16.49 -0.80 -6.68
C ALA A 120 -15.38 -0.81 -5.63
N ASP A 121 -14.14 -0.63 -6.04
CA ASP A 121 -13.03 -0.46 -5.11
C ASP A 121 -13.15 0.82 -4.27
N ALA A 122 -12.85 0.75 -2.96
CA ALA A 122 -12.99 1.87 -2.04
C ALA A 122 -12.15 3.10 -2.43
N ASN A 123 -10.92 2.90 -2.94
CA ASN A 123 -10.08 4.00 -3.39
C ASN A 123 -10.64 4.63 -4.67
N SER A 124 -11.18 3.80 -5.56
CA SER A 124 -11.75 4.27 -6.83
C SER A 124 -13.01 5.09 -6.60
N ILE A 125 -13.88 4.66 -5.67
CA ILE A 125 -15.05 5.45 -5.22
C ILE A 125 -14.62 6.81 -4.70
N THR A 126 -13.63 6.83 -3.80
CA THR A 126 -13.27 8.05 -3.05
C THR A 126 -12.45 9.03 -3.89
N TYR A 127 -11.41 8.55 -4.57
CA TYR A 127 -10.38 9.41 -5.17
C TYR A 127 -10.52 9.61 -6.67
N VAL A 128 -11.16 8.68 -7.38
CA VAL A 128 -11.34 8.77 -8.83
C VAL A 128 -12.74 9.27 -9.16
N LEU A 129 -13.75 8.59 -8.60
CA LEU A 129 -15.16 8.92 -8.85
C LEU A 129 -15.67 10.06 -7.96
N HIS A 130 -14.95 10.42 -6.90
CA HIS A 130 -15.34 11.46 -5.93
C HIS A 130 -16.76 11.25 -5.37
N LYS A 131 -17.11 9.98 -5.12
CA LYS A 131 -18.41 9.53 -4.59
C LYS A 131 -18.29 8.92 -3.21
N LYS A 132 -19.44 8.58 -2.63
CA LYS A 132 -19.58 7.80 -1.40
C LYS A 132 -20.57 6.66 -1.60
N ILE A 133 -20.55 5.69 -0.68
CA ILE A 133 -21.61 4.68 -0.61
C ILE A 133 -22.97 5.38 -0.47
N GLY A 134 -23.93 4.91 -1.25
CA GLY A 134 -25.26 5.49 -1.40
C GLY A 134 -25.41 6.42 -2.60
N ASP A 135 -24.33 6.97 -3.15
CA ASP A 135 -24.40 7.84 -4.33
C ASP A 135 -24.77 7.06 -5.59
N VAL A 136 -25.34 7.79 -6.57
CA VAL A 136 -25.75 7.25 -7.86
C VAL A 136 -24.86 7.81 -8.97
N ILE A 137 -24.40 6.93 -9.84
CA ILE A 137 -23.62 7.23 -11.04
C ILE A 137 -24.48 6.91 -12.25
N ASP A 138 -24.56 7.83 -13.20
CA ASP A 138 -25.24 7.60 -14.47
C ASP A 138 -24.24 7.04 -15.49
N VAL A 139 -24.49 5.84 -15.99
CA VAL A 139 -23.69 5.19 -17.03
C VAL A 139 -24.58 4.94 -18.24
N ASN A 140 -24.54 5.85 -19.22
CA ASN A 140 -25.36 5.80 -20.45
C ASN A 140 -26.87 5.62 -20.17
N GLY A 141 -27.41 6.32 -19.18
CA GLY A 141 -28.82 6.27 -18.79
C GLY A 141 -29.15 5.18 -17.78
N ALA A 142 -28.21 4.27 -17.46
CA ALA A 142 -28.34 3.33 -16.36
C ALA A 142 -27.86 3.98 -15.06
N LYS A 143 -28.75 4.10 -14.07
CA LYS A 143 -28.44 4.66 -12.76
C LYS A 143 -27.87 3.57 -11.85
N LEU A 144 -26.56 3.61 -11.60
CA LEU A 144 -25.85 2.67 -10.74
C LEU A 144 -25.68 3.27 -9.33
N ARG A 145 -26.24 2.64 -8.30
CA ARG A 145 -26.10 3.07 -6.90
C ARG A 145 -24.97 2.29 -6.23
N LEU A 146 -23.99 3.00 -5.69
CA LEU A 146 -22.90 2.37 -4.93
C LEU A 146 -23.44 1.83 -3.60
N VAL A 147 -23.38 0.51 -3.41
CA VAL A 147 -23.89 -0.17 -2.20
C VAL A 147 -22.83 -0.95 -1.44
N ALA A 148 -21.67 -1.17 -2.07
CA ALA A 148 -20.55 -1.86 -1.45
C ALA A 148 -19.21 -1.32 -1.97
N SER A 149 -18.21 -1.32 -1.10
CA SER A 149 -16.84 -0.93 -1.44
C SER A 149 -15.86 -2.04 -1.08
N LEU A 150 -15.10 -2.52 -2.06
CA LEU A 150 -14.06 -3.52 -1.89
C LEU A 150 -12.81 -2.90 -1.26
N ASP A 151 -12.13 -3.67 -0.42
CA ASP A 151 -10.86 -3.24 0.17
C ASP A 151 -9.67 -3.73 -0.68
N ASP A 152 -8.92 -2.76 -1.22
CA ASP A 152 -7.66 -2.97 -1.93
C ASP A 152 -7.73 -3.99 -3.08
N SER A 153 -8.74 -3.88 -3.94
CA SER A 153 -9.08 -4.93 -4.90
C SER A 153 -8.43 -4.77 -6.27
N ILE A 154 -8.35 -5.86 -7.04
CA ILE A 154 -7.95 -5.85 -8.46
C ILE A 154 -8.94 -5.13 -9.39
N PHE A 155 -10.12 -4.77 -8.86
CA PHE A 155 -11.24 -4.16 -9.58
C PHE A 155 -11.25 -2.63 -9.52
N GLN A 156 -10.09 -1.98 -9.35
CA GLN A 156 -10.03 -0.51 -9.28
C GLN A 156 -10.55 0.17 -10.56
N SER A 157 -10.45 -0.52 -11.70
CA SER A 157 -10.87 0.00 -13.01
C SER A 157 -12.36 -0.21 -13.31
N GLU A 158 -13.11 -0.89 -12.44
CA GLU A 158 -14.43 -1.43 -12.78
C GLU A 158 -15.52 -1.15 -11.73
N LEU A 159 -16.73 -0.86 -12.21
CA LEU A 159 -17.97 -0.96 -11.43
C LEU A 159 -18.57 -2.36 -11.62
N ILE A 160 -18.96 -3.03 -10.55
CA ILE A 160 -19.48 -4.40 -10.57
C ILE A 160 -20.97 -4.40 -10.24
N ILE A 161 -21.78 -5.01 -11.09
CA ILE A 161 -23.22 -5.24 -10.87
C ILE A 161 -23.53 -6.72 -11.08
N SER A 162 -24.69 -7.20 -10.63
CA SER A 162 -25.10 -8.59 -10.93
C SER A 162 -25.36 -8.78 -12.42
N ASP A 163 -25.06 -9.97 -12.94
CA ASP A 163 -25.26 -10.30 -14.37
C ASP A 163 -26.71 -10.09 -14.82
N ALA A 164 -27.69 -10.43 -13.97
CA ALA A 164 -29.11 -10.21 -14.25
C ALA A 164 -29.45 -8.72 -14.44
N ASN A 165 -28.84 -7.84 -13.64
CA ASN A 165 -29.00 -6.39 -13.78
C ASN A 165 -28.24 -5.87 -15.00
N PHE A 166 -27.06 -6.43 -15.29
CA PHE A 166 -26.25 -6.07 -16.45
C PHE A 166 -27.00 -6.32 -17.76
N VAL A 167 -27.55 -7.52 -17.95
CA VAL A 167 -28.29 -7.88 -19.19
C VAL A 167 -29.52 -6.98 -19.37
N ARG A 168 -30.19 -6.61 -18.28
CA ARG A 168 -31.35 -5.69 -18.33
C ARG A 168 -30.97 -4.26 -18.73
N ALA A 169 -29.84 -3.77 -18.23
CA ALA A 169 -29.39 -2.40 -18.46
C ALA A 169 -28.60 -2.21 -19.76
N PHE A 170 -27.86 -3.23 -20.18
CA PHE A 170 -26.89 -3.18 -21.28
C PHE A 170 -27.11 -4.34 -22.24
N SER A 171 -28.32 -4.47 -22.78
CA SER A 171 -28.72 -5.59 -23.65
C SER A 171 -27.92 -5.73 -24.95
N ALA A 172 -27.23 -4.66 -25.37
CA ALA A 172 -26.34 -4.67 -26.54
C ALA A 172 -25.00 -5.40 -26.28
N GLU A 173 -24.57 -5.47 -25.02
CA GLU A 173 -23.31 -6.10 -24.63
C GLU A 173 -23.54 -7.58 -24.34
N GLN A 174 -23.19 -8.42 -25.33
CA GLN A 174 -23.37 -9.87 -25.25
C GLN A 174 -22.04 -10.61 -25.10
N GLY A 175 -22.12 -11.87 -24.66
CA GLY A 175 -20.97 -12.71 -24.34
C GLY A 175 -20.15 -12.24 -23.13
N PHE A 176 -19.11 -13.00 -22.83
CA PHE A 176 -18.19 -12.77 -21.73
C PHE A 176 -16.85 -12.28 -22.26
N ARG A 177 -16.25 -11.31 -21.56
CA ARG A 177 -14.99 -10.68 -22.00
C ARG A 177 -14.00 -10.45 -20.87
N TYR A 178 -14.40 -10.73 -19.64
CA TYR A 178 -13.54 -10.59 -18.47
C TYR A 178 -13.68 -11.86 -17.63
N PHE A 179 -12.56 -12.38 -17.16
CA PHE A 179 -12.48 -13.69 -16.53
C PHE A 179 -11.56 -13.64 -15.33
N LEU A 180 -12.01 -14.24 -14.23
CA LEU A 180 -11.11 -14.66 -13.15
C LEU A 180 -10.92 -16.17 -13.25
N ILE A 181 -9.69 -16.64 -13.13
CA ILE A 181 -9.35 -18.04 -13.42
C ILE A 181 -8.62 -18.62 -12.22
N ASP A 182 -9.19 -19.68 -11.65
CA ASP A 182 -8.52 -20.56 -10.69
C ASP A 182 -7.76 -21.64 -11.46
N GLY A 183 -6.50 -21.90 -11.09
CA GLY A 183 -5.70 -22.97 -11.68
C GLY A 183 -4.20 -22.85 -11.39
N PRO A 184 -3.37 -23.83 -11.80
CA PRO A 184 -1.93 -23.79 -11.58
C PRO A 184 -1.25 -22.65 -12.38
N PRO A 185 -0.16 -22.06 -11.84
CA PRO A 185 0.51 -20.91 -12.45
C PRO A 185 1.12 -21.20 -13.84
N THR A 186 1.23 -22.47 -14.23
CA THR A 186 1.72 -22.89 -15.55
C THR A 186 0.70 -22.72 -16.68
N LEU A 187 -0.55 -22.34 -16.36
CA LEU A 187 -1.63 -22.23 -17.35
C LEU A 187 -1.58 -20.96 -18.19
N GLU A 188 -0.87 -19.91 -17.75
CA GLU A 188 -0.86 -18.60 -18.41
C GLU A 188 -0.61 -18.70 -19.92
N ALA A 189 0.55 -19.26 -20.31
CA ALA A 189 0.91 -19.43 -21.71
C ALA A 189 -0.05 -20.34 -22.49
N GLN A 190 -0.66 -21.34 -21.84
CA GLN A 190 -1.60 -22.25 -22.50
C GLN A 190 -2.96 -21.60 -22.76
N LEU A 191 -3.39 -20.71 -21.86
CA LEU A 191 -4.63 -19.94 -21.99
C LEU A 191 -4.50 -18.88 -23.08
N GLU A 192 -3.38 -18.15 -23.12
CA GLU A 192 -3.12 -17.16 -24.16
C GLU A 192 -2.99 -17.79 -25.55
N ASP A 193 -2.23 -18.88 -25.68
CA ASP A 193 -2.07 -19.58 -26.97
C ASP A 193 -3.41 -20.14 -27.46
N GLY A 194 -4.14 -20.83 -26.57
CA GLY A 194 -5.40 -21.49 -26.89
C GLY A 194 -6.56 -20.55 -27.22
N LEU A 195 -6.55 -19.31 -26.72
CA LEU A 195 -7.59 -18.30 -26.96
C LEU A 195 -7.07 -17.07 -27.71
N SER A 196 -5.91 -17.18 -28.37
CA SER A 196 -5.27 -16.10 -29.13
C SER A 196 -6.18 -15.51 -30.22
N ASP A 197 -7.01 -16.34 -30.87
CA ASP A 197 -8.02 -15.92 -31.86
C ASP A 197 -9.05 -14.92 -31.30
N TYR A 198 -9.26 -14.93 -29.99
CA TYR A 198 -10.18 -14.02 -29.29
C TYR A 198 -9.46 -12.81 -28.68
N GLY A 199 -8.13 -12.69 -28.87
CA GLY A 199 -7.30 -11.70 -28.21
C GLY A 199 -7.38 -11.82 -26.68
N PHE A 200 -7.26 -13.05 -26.18
CA PHE A 200 -7.32 -13.36 -24.76
C PHE A 200 -5.98 -13.02 -24.09
N ASP A 201 -5.99 -11.98 -23.27
CA ASP A 201 -4.84 -11.44 -22.55
C ASP A 201 -4.91 -11.92 -21.10
N VAL A 202 -3.92 -12.68 -20.64
CA VAL A 202 -3.89 -13.23 -19.29
C VAL A 202 -2.90 -12.44 -18.45
N THR A 203 -3.34 -12.00 -17.28
CA THR A 203 -2.50 -11.28 -16.33
C THR A 203 -2.58 -11.92 -14.97
N SER A 204 -1.42 -12.08 -14.35
CA SER A 204 -1.29 -12.44 -12.93
C SER A 204 -1.98 -11.39 -12.04
N THR A 205 -2.92 -11.82 -11.19
CA THR A 205 -3.61 -10.90 -10.27
C THR A 205 -2.67 -10.27 -9.24
N PRO A 206 -1.63 -10.96 -8.67
CA PRO A 206 -0.66 -10.26 -7.84
C PRO A 206 0.09 -9.17 -8.60
N ASP A 207 0.42 -9.38 -9.87
CA ASP A 207 1.12 -8.35 -10.65
C ASP A 207 0.21 -7.15 -10.97
N ARG A 208 -1.07 -7.39 -11.25
CA ARG A 208 -2.07 -6.32 -11.41
C ARG A 208 -2.21 -5.50 -10.13
N LEU A 209 -2.36 -6.15 -8.98
CA LEU A 209 -2.49 -5.43 -7.70
C LEU A 209 -1.19 -4.71 -7.33
N ALA A 210 -0.04 -5.33 -7.57
CA ALA A 210 1.27 -4.70 -7.39
C ALA A 210 1.45 -3.46 -8.29
N ALA A 211 0.87 -3.46 -9.51
CA ALA A 211 0.90 -2.29 -10.39
C ALA A 211 0.13 -1.10 -9.78
N TYR A 212 -1.03 -1.33 -9.15
CA TYR A 212 -1.75 -0.30 -8.40
C TYR A 212 -0.95 0.19 -7.18
N HIS A 213 -0.39 -0.75 -6.40
CA HIS A 213 0.44 -0.41 -5.24
C HIS A 213 1.74 0.32 -5.61
N ARG A 214 2.28 0.11 -6.80
CA ARG A 214 3.53 0.74 -7.24
C ARG A 214 3.41 2.26 -7.27
N VAL A 215 2.29 2.80 -7.73
CA VAL A 215 2.07 4.25 -7.77
C VAL A 215 2.04 4.83 -6.35
N GLU A 216 1.33 4.17 -5.42
CA GLU A 216 1.28 4.55 -4.00
C GLU A 216 2.68 4.45 -3.35
N ASN A 217 3.39 3.35 -3.57
CA ASN A 217 4.69 3.09 -2.98
C ASN A 217 5.80 4.00 -3.54
N THR A 218 5.75 4.39 -4.82
CA THR A 218 6.70 5.36 -5.39
C THR A 218 6.55 6.73 -4.75
N TYR A 219 5.31 7.19 -4.53
CA TYR A 219 5.06 8.44 -3.80
C TYR A 219 5.63 8.36 -2.39
N LEU A 220 5.34 7.28 -1.64
CA LEU A 220 5.87 7.05 -0.30
C LEU A 220 7.41 7.01 -0.27
N ALA A 221 8.06 6.45 -1.30
CA ALA A 221 9.51 6.39 -1.38
C ALA A 221 10.17 7.79 -1.47
N THR A 222 9.55 8.74 -2.18
CA THR A 222 10.04 10.13 -2.24
C THR A 222 9.94 10.81 -0.88
N PHE A 223 8.81 10.67 -0.17
CA PHE A 223 8.71 11.20 1.21
C PHE A 223 9.66 10.51 2.16
N GLN A 224 9.94 9.22 1.96
CA GLN A 224 10.88 8.49 2.78
C GLN A 224 12.31 9.00 2.57
N ALA A 225 12.68 9.32 1.33
CA ALA A 225 13.96 9.95 1.02
C ALA A 225 14.07 11.33 1.69
N LEU A 226 13.03 12.17 1.63
CA LEU A 226 12.97 13.47 2.32
C LEU A 226 13.03 13.31 3.84
N GLY A 227 12.32 12.33 4.40
CA GLY A 227 12.38 11.98 5.83
C GLY A 227 13.75 11.49 6.27
N GLY A 228 14.43 10.72 5.41
CA GLY A 228 15.81 10.27 5.60
C GLY A 228 16.81 11.43 5.59
N LEU A 229 16.66 12.39 4.66
CA LEU A 229 17.45 13.61 4.64
C LEU A 229 17.23 14.46 5.89
N GLY A 230 15.96 14.64 6.31
CA GLY A 230 15.64 15.34 7.55
C GLY A 230 16.23 14.67 8.79
N LEU A 231 16.28 13.33 8.81
CA LEU A 231 16.93 12.58 9.86
C LEU A 231 18.45 12.81 9.87
N LEU A 232 19.10 12.81 8.71
CA LEU A 232 20.53 13.08 8.56
C LEU A 232 20.87 14.50 9.04
N LEU A 233 20.11 15.50 8.59
CA LEU A 233 20.28 16.89 9.05
C LEU A 233 20.07 17.00 10.57
N GLY A 234 19.08 16.28 11.11
CA GLY A 234 18.83 16.21 12.55
C GLY A 234 19.99 15.61 13.34
N THR A 235 20.61 14.53 12.87
CA THR A 235 21.76 13.91 13.56
C THR A 235 23.01 14.79 13.49
N LEU A 236 23.25 15.46 12.37
CA LEU A 236 24.34 16.44 12.25
C LEU A 236 24.11 17.66 13.16
N GLY A 237 22.89 18.19 13.19
CA GLY A 237 22.50 19.29 14.07
C GLY A 237 22.69 18.95 15.56
N LEU A 238 22.28 17.74 15.96
CA LEU A 238 22.54 17.23 17.30
C LEU A 238 24.05 17.18 17.59
N GLY A 239 24.85 16.66 16.65
CA GLY A 239 26.31 16.65 16.77
C GLY A 239 26.92 18.05 16.98
N ALA A 240 26.44 19.05 16.24
CA ALA A 240 26.87 20.43 16.38
C ALA A 240 26.51 21.03 17.75
N VAL A 241 25.30 20.76 18.25
CA VAL A 241 24.86 21.21 19.59
C VAL A 241 25.70 20.54 20.69
N LEU A 242 25.97 19.24 20.56
CA LEU A 242 26.82 18.50 21.51
C LEU A 242 28.25 19.03 21.53
N LEU A 243 28.83 19.31 20.36
CA LEU A 243 30.14 19.94 20.24
C LEU A 243 30.16 21.31 20.93
N ARG A 244 29.14 22.14 20.66
CA ARG A 244 29.01 23.47 21.29
C ARG A 244 28.92 23.36 22.81
N ASN A 245 28.13 22.43 23.34
CA ASN A 245 27.99 22.20 24.78
C ASN A 245 29.34 21.83 25.44
N VAL A 246 30.10 20.92 24.81
CA VAL A 246 31.44 20.54 25.30
C VAL A 246 32.43 21.71 25.24
N MET A 247 32.37 22.54 24.20
CA MET A 247 33.23 23.72 24.07
C MET A 247 32.93 24.77 25.14
N GLU A 248 31.66 25.03 25.43
CA GLU A 248 31.23 25.99 26.47
C GLU A 248 31.67 25.53 27.87
N ARG A 249 31.64 24.21 28.15
CA ARG A 249 32.04 23.63 29.46
C ARG A 249 33.52 23.30 29.57
N ARG A 250 34.35 23.67 28.59
CA ARG A 250 35.80 23.38 28.60
C ARG A 250 36.52 24.00 29.80
N LYS A 251 36.10 25.20 30.24
CA LYS A 251 36.69 25.90 31.41
C LYS A 251 36.41 25.13 32.72
N GLU A 252 35.20 24.62 32.90
CA GLU A 252 34.82 23.80 34.07
C GLU A 252 35.59 22.48 34.11
N LEU A 253 35.69 21.79 32.95
CA LEU A 253 36.42 20.53 32.83
C LEU A 253 37.93 20.72 33.10
N ALA A 254 38.50 21.86 32.70
CA ALA A 254 39.89 22.21 33.00
C ALA A 254 40.11 22.47 34.49
N LEU A 255 39.19 23.16 35.17
CA LEU A 255 39.22 23.37 36.62
C LEU A 255 39.15 22.06 37.39
N LEU A 256 38.21 21.17 37.05
CA LEU A 256 38.10 19.85 37.69
C LEU A 256 39.37 19.02 37.52
N ARG A 257 40.01 19.11 36.34
CA ARG A 257 41.28 18.45 36.07
C ARG A 257 42.43 19.05 36.89
N ALA A 258 42.45 20.36 37.10
CA ALA A 258 43.44 21.04 37.94
C ALA A 258 43.31 20.68 39.43
N VAL A 259 42.09 20.39 39.90
CA VAL A 259 41.81 19.91 41.27
C VAL A 259 42.20 18.43 41.47
N GLY A 260 42.53 17.71 40.39
CA GLY A 260 43.07 16.34 40.45
C GLY A 260 42.13 15.24 39.93
N TYR A 261 41.02 15.58 39.28
CA TYR A 261 40.17 14.57 38.64
C TYR A 261 40.90 13.88 37.48
N ARG A 262 40.80 12.54 37.45
CA ARG A 262 41.36 11.74 36.35
C ARG A 262 40.59 12.00 35.05
N PRO A 263 41.27 12.05 33.88
CA PRO A 263 40.64 12.31 32.59
C PRO A 263 39.60 11.23 32.20
N GLU A 264 39.74 10.02 32.73
CA GLU A 264 38.77 8.93 32.54
C GLU A 264 37.43 9.21 33.21
N HIS A 265 37.43 9.74 34.44
CA HIS A 265 36.20 10.11 35.15
C HIS A 265 35.48 11.26 34.45
N LEU A 266 36.23 12.27 34.00
CA LEU A 266 35.68 13.39 33.23
C LEU A 266 35.06 12.92 31.91
N ARG A 267 35.71 11.97 31.21
CA ARG A 267 35.16 11.38 29.98
C ARG A 267 33.86 10.62 30.25
N THR A 268 33.82 9.80 31.30
CA THR A 268 32.62 9.02 31.64
C THR A 268 31.45 9.92 32.04
N LEU A 269 31.70 10.98 32.80
CA LEU A 269 30.69 11.97 33.18
C LEU A 269 30.01 12.59 31.95
N VAL A 270 30.82 13.11 31.01
CA VAL A 270 30.31 13.76 29.79
C VAL A 270 29.58 12.78 28.88
N ILE A 271 30.08 11.54 28.74
CA ILE A 271 29.39 10.50 27.97
C ILE A 271 28.05 10.14 28.61
N ALA A 272 27.98 10.01 29.94
CA ALA A 272 26.76 9.67 30.65
C ALA A 272 25.69 10.76 30.50
N GLU A 273 26.08 12.04 30.58
CA GLU A 273 25.16 13.16 30.40
C GLU A 273 24.59 13.22 28.98
N ASN A 274 25.45 13.05 27.97
CA ASN A 274 25.01 13.02 26.58
C ASN A 274 24.15 11.79 26.26
N ALA A 275 24.49 10.64 26.84
CA ALA A 275 23.68 9.43 26.71
C ALA A 275 22.30 9.61 27.34
N PHE A 276 22.22 10.26 28.51
CA PHE A 276 20.95 10.57 29.17
C PHE A 276 20.07 11.46 28.30
N LEU A 277 20.61 12.57 27.76
CA LEU A 277 19.89 13.46 26.85
C LEU A 277 19.42 12.75 25.57
N LEU A 278 20.27 11.89 25.00
CA LEU A 278 19.97 11.13 23.79
C LEU A 278 18.84 10.12 24.03
N ILE A 279 18.89 9.36 25.14
CA ILE A 279 17.87 8.37 25.49
C ILE A 279 16.53 9.06 25.74
N PHE A 280 16.51 10.13 26.55
CA PHE A 280 15.28 10.87 26.84
C PHE A 280 14.68 11.51 25.58
N GLY A 281 15.51 12.16 24.76
CA GLY A 281 15.06 12.77 23.51
C GLY A 281 14.49 11.73 22.54
N THR A 282 15.14 10.58 22.43
CA THR A 282 14.67 9.46 21.59
C THR A 282 13.36 8.88 22.14
N ALA A 283 13.24 8.70 23.45
CA ALA A 283 12.03 8.18 24.09
C ALA A 283 10.84 9.12 23.89
N ILE A 284 11.00 10.41 24.12
CA ILE A 284 9.95 11.41 23.89
C ILE A 284 9.56 11.44 22.41
N GLY A 285 10.54 11.45 21.51
CA GLY A 285 10.28 11.42 20.07
C GLY A 285 9.53 10.16 19.61
N ALA A 286 9.86 9.00 20.18
CA ALA A 286 9.18 7.74 19.91
C ALA A 286 7.73 7.77 20.41
N ILE A 287 7.48 8.29 21.62
CA ILE A 287 6.13 8.44 22.19
C ILE A 287 5.29 9.37 21.31
N CYS A 288 5.81 10.54 20.95
CA CYS A 288 5.11 11.48 20.07
C CYS A 288 4.79 10.83 18.71
N ALA A 289 5.71 10.07 18.14
CA ALA A 289 5.48 9.37 16.88
C ALA A 289 4.39 8.31 16.98
N PHE A 290 4.38 7.54 18.07
CA PHE A 290 3.37 6.52 18.32
C PHE A 290 1.97 7.13 18.47
N ILE A 291 1.84 8.19 19.26
CA ILE A 291 0.56 8.90 19.45
C ILE A 291 0.02 9.44 18.12
N ALA A 292 0.89 10.01 17.28
CA ALA A 292 0.48 10.58 16.01
C ALA A 292 0.04 9.51 14.96
N ILE A 293 0.53 8.27 15.06
CA ILE A 293 0.21 7.18 14.13
C ILE A 293 -0.93 6.29 14.65
N ALA A 294 -1.19 6.31 15.96
CA ALA A 294 -2.23 5.52 16.62
C ALA A 294 -3.59 5.49 15.88
N PRO A 295 -4.19 6.62 15.44
CA PRO A 295 -5.47 6.58 14.74
C PRO A 295 -5.39 5.82 13.40
N ALA A 296 -4.36 6.08 12.59
CA ALA A 296 -4.16 5.39 11.31
C ALA A 296 -3.87 3.88 11.49
N PHE A 297 -3.21 3.52 12.58
CA PHE A 297 -2.93 2.13 12.93
C PHE A 297 -4.21 1.35 13.32
N LEU A 298 -5.12 1.98 14.06
CA LEU A 298 -6.40 1.39 14.43
C LEU A 298 -7.31 1.18 13.21
N GLU A 299 -7.36 2.16 12.29
CA GLU A 299 -8.19 2.08 11.09
C GLU A 299 -7.74 0.98 10.11
N ARG A 300 -6.44 0.64 10.09
CA ARG A 300 -5.85 -0.35 9.16
C ARG A 300 -5.67 -1.76 9.75
N GLY A 301 -6.38 -2.10 10.82
CA GLY A 301 -6.40 -3.47 11.35
C GLY A 301 -5.17 -3.90 12.18
N GLY A 302 -4.33 -2.96 12.60
CA GLY A 302 -3.28 -3.21 13.59
C GLY A 302 -2.07 -4.02 13.10
N HIS A 303 -1.80 -4.04 11.79
CA HIS A 303 -0.59 -4.67 11.26
C HIS A 303 0.65 -3.89 11.71
N LEU A 304 1.51 -4.58 12.50
CA LEU A 304 2.72 -3.98 13.05
C LEU A 304 3.63 -3.44 11.94
N PRO A 305 4.28 -2.28 12.16
CA PRO A 305 5.21 -1.74 11.18
C PRO A 305 6.36 -2.72 10.88
N ASN A 306 6.81 -2.68 9.64
CA ASN A 306 7.88 -3.49 9.07
C ASN A 306 9.16 -3.44 9.98
N PRO A 307 9.99 -4.51 10.07
CA PRO A 307 11.16 -4.55 10.96
C PRO A 307 12.21 -3.46 10.69
N SER A 308 12.15 -2.81 9.52
CA SER A 308 12.90 -1.58 9.20
C SER A 308 12.70 -0.45 10.21
N LEU A 309 11.51 -0.37 10.82
CA LEU A 309 11.17 0.67 11.79
C LEU A 309 11.90 0.45 13.12
N ALA A 310 11.94 -0.80 13.59
CA ALA A 310 12.73 -1.19 14.75
C ALA A 310 14.23 -0.94 14.50
N LEU A 311 14.73 -1.25 13.29
CA LEU A 311 16.10 -0.96 12.89
C LEU A 311 16.40 0.54 12.95
N LEU A 312 15.50 1.40 12.48
CA LEU A 312 15.67 2.86 12.52
C LEU A 312 15.63 3.44 13.94
N LEU A 313 14.74 2.94 14.79
CA LEU A 313 14.67 3.30 16.21
C LEU A 313 15.99 3.01 16.94
N ILE A 314 16.71 1.98 16.52
CA ILE A 314 18.01 1.58 17.08
C ILE A 314 19.17 2.33 16.41
N ALA A 315 19.15 2.48 15.08
CA ALA A 315 20.23 3.08 14.31
C ALA A 315 20.46 4.56 14.64
N VAL A 316 19.39 5.33 14.89
CA VAL A 316 19.47 6.76 15.21
C VAL A 316 20.22 7.04 16.51
N PRO A 317 19.87 6.43 17.66
CA PRO A 317 20.62 6.62 18.89
C PRO A 317 22.05 6.07 18.77
N ILE A 318 22.29 4.97 18.05
CA ILE A 318 23.67 4.49 17.81
C ILE A 318 24.49 5.55 17.07
N ALA A 319 23.96 6.13 15.98
CA ALA A 319 24.64 7.17 15.22
C ALA A 319 24.90 8.43 16.06
N GLY A 320 23.92 8.87 16.84
CA GLY A 320 24.07 9.99 17.79
C GLY A 320 25.15 9.71 18.84
N MET A 321 25.21 8.49 19.37
CA MET A 321 26.21 8.08 20.34
C MET A 321 27.62 8.05 19.73
N ILE A 322 27.76 7.52 18.51
CA ILE A 322 29.04 7.55 17.76
C ILE A 322 29.51 9.00 17.55
N ALA A 323 28.62 9.90 17.12
CA ALA A 323 28.93 11.31 16.92
C ALA A 323 29.39 11.98 18.24
N SER A 324 28.70 11.69 19.35
CA SER A 324 29.07 12.21 20.68
C SER A 324 30.45 11.70 21.13
N LEU A 325 30.76 10.42 20.88
CA LEU A 325 32.05 9.80 21.20
C LEU A 325 33.18 10.42 20.36
N ALA A 326 32.90 10.72 19.09
CA ALA A 326 33.85 11.40 18.20
C ALA A 326 34.13 12.83 18.67
N ALA A 327 33.10 13.59 19.06
CA ALA A 327 33.21 14.94 19.61
C ALA A 327 34.02 14.96 20.93
N VAL A 328 33.75 14.04 21.85
CA VAL A 328 34.49 13.94 23.11
C VAL A 328 35.96 13.57 22.85
N ARG A 329 36.24 12.67 21.90
CA ARG A 329 37.61 12.32 21.51
C ARG A 329 38.36 13.48 20.85
N SER A 330 37.72 14.26 19.99
CA SER A 330 38.37 15.38 19.32
C SER A 330 38.76 16.46 20.32
N VAL A 331 37.88 16.77 21.30
CA VAL A 331 38.16 17.75 22.34
C VAL A 331 39.21 17.25 23.34
N ALA A 332 39.18 15.97 23.71
CA ALA A 332 40.17 15.39 24.62
C ALA A 332 41.59 15.35 24.03
N ARG A 333 41.72 15.33 22.69
CA ARG A 333 43.01 15.38 21.97
C ARG A 333 43.48 16.80 21.67
N ALA A 334 42.62 17.82 21.79
CA ALA A 334 43.01 19.21 21.56
C ALA A 334 43.96 19.69 22.69
N PRO A 335 45.14 20.23 22.37
CA PRO A 335 46.13 20.62 23.37
C PRO A 335 45.56 21.72 24.28
N LEU A 336 45.35 21.38 25.55
CA LEU A 336 44.81 22.28 26.59
C LEU A 336 45.76 23.44 26.92
N LEU A 337 47.06 23.29 26.62
CA LEU A 337 48.11 24.26 26.96
C LEU A 337 48.09 25.52 26.09
N GLU A 338 47.64 25.46 24.84
CA GLU A 338 47.52 26.67 23.99
C GLU A 338 46.33 27.53 24.40
N THR A 339 45.28 26.94 24.99
CA THR A 339 44.04 27.66 25.30
C THR A 339 44.13 28.46 26.61
N LEU A 340 45.04 28.09 27.51
CA LEU A 340 45.38 28.89 28.70
C LEU A 340 46.43 29.97 28.43
N ARG A 341 47.02 29.98 27.22
CA ARG A 341 48.07 30.92 26.82
C ARG A 341 47.59 31.98 25.81
N ALA A 342 46.33 31.86 25.36
CA ALA A 342 45.69 32.77 24.43
C ALA A 342 44.80 33.84 25.13
N GLU A 343 44.77 33.84 26.46
CA GLU A 343 44.37 34.95 27.34
C GLU A 343 45.57 35.30 28.24
#